data_AF-A0A5J6ZAG8-F1
#
_entry.id   AF-A0A5J6ZAG8-F1
#
_cell.length_a   1.000
_cell.length_b   1.000
_cell.length_c   1.000
_cell.angle_alpha   90.00
_cell.angle_beta   90.00
_cell.angle_gamma   90.00
#
_symmetry.space_group_name_H-M   'P 1'
#
loop_
_entity.id
_entity.type
_entity.pdbx_description
1 polymer ?
#
loop_
_entity_poly.entity_id
_entity_poly.type
_entity_poly.pdbx_seq_one_letter_code
_entity_poly.pdbx_strand_id
1 'polypeptide(L)'
;MGPNYDVRAWSGVRPAVSGFCLLFVSCLPACSSEVADFLPEDAATGDLFTLDFQEVYGERWEEYSIQCPYVSAESKARQLGIEVKDAEDLSAVPTGQFIYLRNEEELSVHHARSKEPELCSRQNLNDVDFVGWIPASETLILTWDDGGGRWVIA
;
A
#
# COMPACT_ATOMS: atom_id res chain seq x y z
N MET A 1 -57.58 2.47 40.18
CA MET A 1 -56.53 1.55 40.68
C MET A 1 -56.52 0.34 39.76
N GLY A 2 -55.41 0.11 39.05
CA GLY A 2 -55.27 -0.97 38.05
C GLY A 2 -54.95 -2.33 38.68
N PRO A 3 -54.18 -3.18 37.98
CA PRO A 3 -54.28 -3.57 36.58
C PRO A 3 -54.20 -5.11 36.44
N ASN A 4 -54.32 -5.66 35.22
CA ASN A 4 -53.32 -6.63 34.74
C ASN A 4 -53.50 -6.92 33.24
N TYR A 5 -52.38 -6.86 32.55
CA TYR A 5 -52.16 -7.02 31.12
C TYR A 5 -51.31 -8.27 30.94
N ASP A 6 -51.68 -9.14 30.00
CA ASP A 6 -50.77 -10.11 29.42
C ASP A 6 -51.25 -10.45 28.01
N VAL A 7 -50.49 -10.04 26.99
CA VAL A 7 -50.63 -10.54 25.62
C VAL A 7 -49.24 -10.64 25.00
N ARG A 8 -48.61 -11.81 25.11
CA ARG A 8 -47.49 -12.19 24.23
C ARG A 8 -48.04 -12.53 22.84
N ALA A 9 -47.69 -11.71 21.86
CA ALA A 9 -47.98 -11.93 20.46
C ALA A 9 -47.11 -13.07 19.91
N TRP A 10 -47.80 -14.06 19.32
CA TRP A 10 -47.22 -15.17 18.57
C TRP A 10 -46.81 -14.77 17.16
N SER A 11 -45.73 -15.39 16.72
CA SER A 11 -45.15 -15.41 15.39
C SER A 11 -46.02 -16.08 14.32
N GLY A 12 -45.99 -15.53 13.11
CA GLY A 12 -45.97 -16.32 11.87
C GLY A 12 -47.01 -15.96 10.81
N VAL A 13 -46.57 -15.28 9.73
CA VAL A 13 -47.12 -15.42 8.37
C VAL A 13 -46.02 -15.11 7.33
N ARG A 14 -45.72 -16.07 6.44
CA ARG A 14 -45.16 -15.90 5.06
C ARG A 14 -46.36 -15.98 4.08
N PRO A 15 -46.38 -15.43 2.83
CA PRO A 15 -45.40 -15.72 1.75
C PRO A 15 -45.18 -14.62 0.65
N ALA A 16 -44.38 -15.03 -0.35
CA ALA A 16 -43.89 -14.43 -1.63
C ALA A 16 -44.85 -13.49 -2.43
N VAL A 17 -44.44 -12.65 -3.40
CA VAL A 17 -43.59 -12.88 -4.60
C VAL A 17 -43.08 -11.55 -5.22
N SER A 18 -41.93 -11.61 -5.89
CA SER A 18 -41.51 -10.90 -7.11
C SER A 18 -41.27 -9.39 -7.12
N GLY A 19 -39.99 -9.05 -7.33
CA GLY A 19 -39.62 -8.28 -8.52
C GLY A 19 -39.06 -6.88 -8.27
N PHE A 20 -37.77 -6.78 -7.93
CA PHE A 20 -36.85 -5.92 -8.68
C PHE A 20 -35.39 -6.28 -8.35
N CYS A 21 -34.65 -6.61 -9.40
CA CYS A 21 -33.20 -6.77 -9.36
C CYS A 21 -32.58 -5.37 -9.28
N LEU A 22 -31.92 -5.04 -8.17
CA LEU A 22 -30.84 -4.07 -8.17
C LEU A 22 -29.67 -4.68 -7.40
N LEU A 23 -28.90 -5.42 -8.18
CA LEU A 23 -27.46 -5.56 -8.06
C LEU A 23 -26.84 -4.22 -7.65
N PHE A 24 -26.47 -4.08 -6.38
CA PHE A 24 -25.18 -3.49 -6.04
C PHE A 24 -24.54 -4.45 -5.06
N VAL A 25 -23.91 -5.46 -5.66
CA VAL A 25 -22.72 -6.07 -5.09
C VAL A 25 -21.76 -4.90 -4.90
N SER A 26 -21.77 -4.31 -3.70
CA SER A 26 -20.67 -3.49 -3.23
C SER A 26 -19.50 -4.44 -2.98
N CYS A 27 -18.91 -4.91 -4.08
CA CYS A 27 -17.49 -5.22 -4.15
C CYS A 27 -16.80 -3.92 -3.75
N LEU A 28 -16.59 -3.73 -2.46
CA LEU A 28 -15.37 -3.09 -2.02
C LEU A 28 -14.29 -4.09 -2.44
N PRO A 29 -13.46 -3.84 -3.47
CA PRO A 29 -12.12 -4.36 -3.39
C PRO A 29 -11.59 -3.78 -2.06
N ALA A 30 -11.52 -4.60 -1.01
CA ALA A 30 -10.35 -5.41 -0.73
C ALA A 30 -9.13 -4.51 -0.84
N CYS A 31 -8.47 -4.29 0.29
CA CYS A 31 -7.16 -3.66 0.39
C CYS A 31 -6.14 -4.40 -0.49
N SER A 32 -6.21 -4.15 -1.79
CA SER A 32 -5.20 -4.53 -2.77
C SER A 32 -4.19 -3.41 -2.76
N SER A 33 -2.94 -3.82 -2.62
CA SER A 33 -1.79 -2.94 -2.61
C SER A 33 -1.57 -2.40 -4.01
N GLU A 34 -1.56 -1.07 -4.13
CA GLU A 34 -1.45 -0.36 -5.40
C GLU A 34 -0.31 -0.92 -6.25
N VAL A 35 0.86 -1.28 -5.68
CA VAL A 35 1.99 -1.84 -6.44
C VAL A 35 1.78 -3.29 -6.87
N ALA A 36 1.26 -4.16 -6.01
CA ALA A 36 1.21 -5.60 -6.32
C ALA A 36 0.24 -5.93 -7.46
N ASP A 37 -0.76 -5.07 -7.69
CA ASP A 37 -1.70 -5.22 -8.81
C ASP A 37 -1.01 -5.01 -10.18
N PHE A 38 0.16 -4.37 -10.23
CA PHE A 38 0.93 -4.14 -11.46
C PHE A 38 2.03 -5.18 -11.68
N LEU A 39 2.27 -6.07 -10.72
CA LEU A 39 3.36 -7.03 -10.81
C LEU A 39 2.94 -8.32 -11.54
N PRO A 40 3.84 -8.93 -12.33
CA PRO A 40 3.61 -10.25 -12.90
C PRO A 40 3.42 -11.30 -11.80
N GLU A 41 2.40 -12.16 -11.95
CA GLU A 41 2.13 -13.27 -11.03
C GLU A 41 3.11 -14.44 -11.20
N ASP A 42 3.63 -14.64 -12.42
CA ASP A 42 4.55 -15.72 -12.79
C ASP A 42 5.92 -15.13 -13.21
N ALA A 43 6.85 -15.01 -12.26
CA ALA A 43 8.20 -14.53 -12.49
C ALA A 43 9.26 -15.60 -12.15
N ALA A 44 10.30 -15.68 -12.96
CA ALA A 44 11.49 -16.48 -12.71
C ALA A 44 12.61 -15.62 -12.10
N THR A 45 13.54 -16.22 -11.34
CA THR A 45 14.73 -15.50 -10.85
C THR A 45 15.44 -14.75 -11.97
N GLY A 46 15.69 -13.47 -11.72
CA GLY A 46 16.39 -12.58 -12.65
C GLY A 46 15.49 -11.97 -13.71
N ASP A 47 14.19 -12.28 -13.72
CA ASP A 47 13.22 -11.53 -14.52
C ASP A 47 13.22 -10.08 -14.06
N LEU A 48 13.31 -9.18 -15.04
CA LEU A 48 13.25 -7.75 -14.82
C LEU A 48 11.85 -7.24 -15.15
N PHE A 49 11.32 -6.40 -14.27
CA PHE A 49 10.05 -5.71 -14.46
C PHE A 49 10.24 -4.21 -14.27
N THR A 50 9.60 -3.41 -15.12
CA THR A 50 9.63 -1.96 -15.03
C THR A 50 8.33 -1.47 -14.42
N LEU A 51 8.42 -0.86 -13.24
CA LEU A 51 7.30 -0.27 -12.51
C LEU A 51 7.24 1.23 -12.77
N ASP A 52 6.11 1.71 -13.28
CA ASP A 52 5.80 3.13 -13.44
C ASP A 52 5.04 3.66 -12.22
N PHE A 53 5.60 4.67 -11.53
CA PHE A 53 4.99 5.22 -10.32
C PHE A 53 3.74 6.06 -10.58
N GLN A 54 3.65 6.71 -11.74
CA GLN A 54 2.46 7.47 -12.12
C GLN A 54 1.29 6.52 -12.39
N GLU A 55 1.56 5.36 -12.97
CA GLU A 55 0.51 4.35 -13.19
C GLU A 55 0.01 3.75 -11.88
N VAL A 56 0.91 3.47 -10.93
CA VAL A 56 0.59 2.85 -9.65
C VAL A 56 -0.16 3.78 -8.70
N TYR A 57 0.35 5.00 -8.50
CA TYR A 57 -0.14 5.92 -7.46
C TYR A 57 -0.98 7.07 -8.00
N GLY A 58 -1.12 7.17 -9.32
CA GLY A 58 -1.92 8.16 -10.03
C GLY A 58 -1.14 9.40 -10.48
N GLU A 59 -1.60 10.01 -11.58
CA GLU A 59 -0.93 11.12 -12.29
C GLU A 59 -0.77 12.44 -11.49
N ARG A 60 -1.33 12.54 -10.27
CA ARG A 60 -1.28 13.77 -9.46
C ARG A 60 0.02 13.95 -8.67
N TRP A 61 0.85 12.92 -8.61
CA TRP A 61 2.11 12.93 -7.88
C TRP A 61 3.26 13.29 -8.81
N GLU A 62 4.10 14.22 -8.37
CA GLU A 62 5.20 14.74 -9.16
C GLU A 62 6.50 14.04 -8.82
N GLU A 63 6.67 13.66 -7.55
CA GLU A 63 7.87 13.01 -7.06
C GLU A 63 7.57 11.93 -6.02
N TYR A 64 8.46 10.95 -5.91
CA TYR A 64 8.40 9.89 -4.91
C TYR A 64 9.75 9.65 -4.23
N SER A 65 9.72 9.00 -3.07
CA SER A 65 10.90 8.48 -2.41
C SER A 65 10.56 7.22 -1.61
N ILE A 66 11.52 6.31 -1.48
CA ILE A 66 11.35 5.06 -0.72
C ILE A 66 12.22 5.15 0.54
N GLN A 67 11.68 4.71 1.67
CA GLN A 67 12.44 4.51 2.90
C GLN A 67 12.55 3.02 3.20
N CYS A 68 13.78 2.55 3.24
CA CYS A 68 14.10 1.18 3.58
C CYS A 68 14.10 0.95 5.12
N PRO A 69 14.04 -0.32 5.57
CA PRO A 69 14.19 -0.68 6.96
C PRO A 69 15.45 -0.06 7.60
N TYR A 70 15.42 0.15 8.92
CA TYR A 70 16.53 0.67 9.74
C TYR A 70 16.90 2.15 9.51
N VAL A 71 16.14 2.88 8.69
CA VAL A 71 16.30 4.34 8.53
C VAL A 71 15.47 5.08 9.60
N SER A 72 16.10 5.97 10.37
CA SER A 72 15.37 6.79 11.35
C SER A 72 14.56 7.91 10.69
N ALA A 73 13.49 8.34 11.35
CA ALA A 73 12.69 9.47 10.92
C ALA A 73 13.55 10.74 10.74
N GLU A 74 14.49 10.99 11.65
CA GLU A 74 15.41 12.13 11.58
C GLU A 74 16.31 12.09 10.34
N SER A 75 16.82 10.91 9.99
CA SER A 75 17.65 10.71 8.80
C SER A 75 16.83 10.96 7.55
N LYS A 76 15.64 10.35 7.46
CA LYS A 76 14.78 10.47 6.27
C LYS A 76 14.26 11.88 6.09
N ALA A 77 13.79 12.52 7.17
CA ALA A 77 13.31 13.90 7.14
C ALA A 77 14.39 14.87 6.64
N ARG A 78 15.63 14.70 7.12
CA ARG A 78 16.78 15.50 6.66
C ARG A 78 17.07 15.27 5.18
N GLN A 79 17.02 14.03 4.70
CA GLN A 79 17.27 13.68 3.30
C GLN A 79 16.21 14.28 2.37
N LEU A 80 14.94 14.22 2.76
CA LEU A 80 13.81 14.69 1.96
C LEU A 80 13.51 16.19 2.13
N GLY A 81 14.08 16.84 3.15
CA GLY A 81 13.76 18.22 3.49
C GLY A 81 12.33 18.39 4.01
N ILE A 82 11.78 17.38 4.69
CA ILE A 82 10.45 17.41 5.32
C ILE A 82 10.56 17.53 6.84
N GLU A 83 9.45 17.76 7.56
CA GLU A 83 9.48 17.77 9.01
C GLU A 83 9.63 16.35 9.57
N VAL A 84 10.32 16.20 10.71
CA VAL A 84 10.55 14.88 11.34
C VAL A 84 9.24 14.16 11.66
N LYS A 85 8.18 14.90 11.98
CA LYS A 85 6.85 14.34 12.29
C LYS A 85 6.16 13.71 11.06
N ASP A 86 6.59 14.09 9.86
CA ASP A 86 6.05 13.60 8.59
C ASP A 86 6.86 12.42 8.06
N ALA A 87 7.92 12.01 8.76
CA ALA A 87 8.73 10.84 8.46
C ALA A 87 8.48 9.73 9.48
N GLU A 88 8.45 8.49 8.99
CA GLU A 88 8.25 7.29 9.79
C GLU A 88 9.59 6.82 10.39
N ASP A 89 9.55 6.35 11.64
CA ASP A 89 10.76 5.81 12.31
C ASP A 89 10.89 4.31 12.07
N LEU A 90 11.76 3.93 11.15
CA LEU A 90 12.06 2.54 10.81
C LEU A 90 13.36 2.04 11.47
N SER A 91 14.00 2.83 12.34
CA SER A 91 15.32 2.51 12.91
C SER A 91 15.37 1.16 13.64
N ALA A 92 14.25 0.72 14.21
CA ALA A 92 14.10 -0.58 14.89
C ALA A 92 13.17 -1.56 14.15
N VAL A 93 12.74 -1.25 12.93
CA VAL A 93 11.72 -2.01 12.20
C VAL A 93 12.39 -2.77 11.04
N PRO A 94 12.59 -4.10 11.16
CA PRO A 94 13.37 -4.89 10.21
C PRO A 94 12.67 -5.17 8.87
N THR A 95 11.37 -4.92 8.80
CA THR A 95 10.52 -5.23 7.64
C THR A 95 9.66 -4.05 7.20
N GLY A 96 9.85 -2.88 7.81
CA GLY A 96 9.04 -1.71 7.52
C GLY A 96 9.64 -0.97 6.33
N GLN A 97 8.79 -0.65 5.37
CA GLN A 97 9.14 0.16 4.20
C GLN A 97 8.03 1.15 3.92
N PHE A 98 8.38 2.38 3.60
CA PHE A 98 7.42 3.44 3.30
C PHE A 98 7.73 4.09 1.97
N ILE A 99 6.68 4.48 1.27
CA ILE A 99 6.73 5.23 0.03
C ILE A 99 6.16 6.61 0.33
N TYR A 100 6.96 7.62 0.06
CA TYR A 100 6.60 9.02 0.16
C TYR A 100 6.23 9.50 -1.23
N LEU A 101 5.09 10.15 -1.37
CA LEU A 101 4.61 10.75 -2.61
C LEU A 101 4.38 12.23 -2.36
N ARG A 102 4.87 13.09 -3.25
CA ARG A 102 4.65 14.53 -3.15
C ARG A 102 4.26 15.18 -4.45
N ASN A 103 3.53 16.26 -4.31
CA ASN A 103 3.38 17.31 -5.32
C ASN A 103 3.54 18.68 -4.61
N GLU A 104 3.31 19.79 -5.32
CA GLU A 104 3.43 21.13 -4.73
C GLU A 104 2.51 21.39 -3.51
N GLU A 105 1.40 20.67 -3.38
CA GLU A 105 0.34 20.95 -2.39
C GLU A 105 0.33 19.95 -1.20
N GLU A 106 0.78 18.72 -1.41
CA GLU A 106 0.53 17.59 -0.51
C GLU A 106 1.71 16.62 -0.44
N LEU A 107 1.90 16.07 0.77
CA LEU A 107 2.76 14.91 1.05
C LEU A 107 1.88 13.75 1.52
N SER A 108 1.98 12.61 0.86
CA SER A 108 1.36 11.35 1.28
C SER A 108 2.41 10.29 1.63
N VAL A 109 2.07 9.43 2.59
CA VAL A 109 2.94 8.36 3.10
C VAL A 109 2.18 7.04 3.05
N HIS A 110 2.72 6.08 2.30
CA HIS A 110 2.13 4.76 2.09
C HIS A 110 3.03 3.68 2.70
N HIS A 111 2.52 2.89 3.64
CA HIS A 111 3.23 1.74 4.19
C HIS A 111 3.16 0.57 3.21
N ALA A 112 4.31 0.06 2.77
CA ALA A 112 4.33 -1.12 1.93
C ALA A 112 4.27 -2.38 2.80
N ARG A 113 3.15 -3.11 2.72
CA ARG A 113 2.85 -4.24 3.63
C ARG A 113 3.70 -5.46 3.32
N SER A 114 3.82 -6.38 4.27
CA SER A 114 4.62 -7.62 4.12
C SER A 114 4.14 -8.60 3.04
N LYS A 115 2.95 -8.39 2.46
CA LYS A 115 2.44 -9.16 1.30
C LYS A 115 2.76 -8.50 -0.04
N GLU A 116 3.30 -7.30 0.00
CA GLU A 116 3.68 -6.48 -1.14
C GLU A 116 5.14 -6.77 -1.47
N PRO A 117 5.60 -6.45 -2.69
CA PRO A 117 7.02 -6.51 -3.01
C PRO A 117 7.85 -5.73 -1.98
N GLU A 118 9.01 -6.28 -1.61
CA GLU A 118 9.98 -5.57 -0.78
C GLU A 118 10.83 -4.73 -1.72
N LEU A 119 10.50 -3.45 -1.89
CA LEU A 119 11.20 -2.60 -2.87
C LEU A 119 12.69 -2.49 -2.51
N CYS A 120 13.03 -2.51 -1.24
CA CYS A 120 14.41 -2.50 -0.77
C CYS A 120 15.03 -3.91 -0.74
N SER A 121 16.25 -4.07 -1.25
CA SER A 121 17.00 -5.33 -1.09
C SER A 121 17.59 -5.46 0.32
N ARG A 122 17.37 -6.62 0.97
CA ARG A 122 18.00 -6.99 2.25
C ARG A 122 19.52 -7.04 2.20
N GLN A 123 20.09 -7.34 1.03
CA GLN A 123 21.53 -7.52 0.87
C GLN A 123 22.26 -6.18 0.83
N ASN A 124 21.55 -5.09 0.55
CA ASN A 124 22.17 -3.80 0.30
C ASN A 124 21.36 -2.63 0.85
N LEU A 125 21.02 -2.72 2.14
CA LEU A 125 20.31 -1.68 2.90
C LEU A 125 21.03 -0.32 2.89
N ASN A 126 22.30 -0.26 2.46
CA ASN A 126 23.07 0.97 2.36
C ASN A 126 23.11 1.57 0.93
N ASP A 127 22.74 0.82 -0.11
CA ASP A 127 22.94 1.24 -1.51
C ASP A 127 21.63 1.63 -2.23
N VAL A 128 20.46 1.26 -1.68
CA VAL A 128 19.14 1.56 -2.27
C VAL A 128 18.32 2.54 -1.42
N ASP A 129 18.97 3.29 -0.53
CA ASP A 129 18.36 4.52 -0.03
C ASP A 129 18.42 5.54 -1.15
N PHE A 130 17.32 5.73 -1.89
CA PHE A 130 17.21 6.85 -2.82
C PHE A 130 17.42 8.13 -2.03
N VAL A 131 18.56 8.77 -2.30
CA VAL A 131 19.02 9.97 -1.59
C VAL A 131 18.24 11.17 -2.13
N GLY A 132 16.94 11.22 -1.85
CA GLY A 132 16.07 12.33 -2.20
C GLY A 132 14.81 11.92 -2.94
N TRP A 133 14.27 12.92 -3.65
CA TRP A 133 13.06 12.84 -4.44
C TRP A 133 13.38 12.46 -5.87
N ILE A 134 12.58 11.55 -6.42
CA ILE A 134 12.69 11.07 -7.79
C ILE A 134 11.42 11.53 -8.51
N PRO A 135 11.51 12.09 -9.73
CA PRO A 135 10.32 12.39 -10.51
C PRO A 135 9.45 11.14 -10.68
N ALA A 136 8.14 11.24 -10.46
CA ALA A 136 7.21 10.12 -10.62
C ALA A 136 7.15 9.59 -12.06
N SER A 137 7.59 10.40 -13.04
CA SER A 137 7.76 9.99 -14.44
C SER A 137 8.93 9.03 -14.67
N GLU A 138 9.82 8.86 -13.68
CA GLU A 138 10.89 7.86 -13.74
C GLU A 138 10.34 6.49 -13.34
N THR A 139 10.84 5.45 -14.02
CA THR A 139 10.44 4.07 -13.75
C THR A 139 11.44 3.37 -12.82
N LEU A 140 10.96 2.50 -11.94
CA LEU A 140 11.82 1.58 -11.18
C LEU A 140 11.99 0.27 -11.93
N ILE A 141 13.20 -0.28 -11.89
CA ILE A 141 13.48 -1.63 -12.37
C ILE A 141 13.51 -2.56 -11.16
N LEU A 142 12.66 -3.59 -11.20
CA LEU A 142 12.57 -4.63 -10.20
C LEU A 142 13.12 -5.94 -10.76
N THR A 143 13.73 -6.75 -9.91
CA THR A 143 14.12 -8.13 -10.19
C THR A 143 13.42 -9.07 -9.22
N TRP A 144 13.06 -10.26 -9.70
CA TRP A 144 12.54 -11.31 -8.83
C TRP A 144 13.67 -12.05 -8.10
N ASP A 145 13.53 -12.18 -6.77
CA ASP A 145 14.43 -12.93 -5.88
C ASP A 145 13.73 -14.20 -5.36
N ASP A 146 14.04 -15.37 -5.95
CA ASP A 146 13.50 -16.67 -5.49
C ASP A 146 13.97 -17.04 -4.07
N GLY A 147 15.07 -16.48 -3.59
CA GLY A 147 15.55 -16.69 -2.22
C GLY A 147 14.61 -16.08 -1.18
N GLY A 148 13.84 -15.07 -1.57
CA GLY A 148 12.84 -14.39 -0.75
C GLY A 148 11.40 -14.56 -1.23
N GLY A 149 11.18 -15.08 -2.44
CA GLY A 149 9.86 -15.18 -3.08
C GLY A 149 9.21 -13.81 -3.27
N ARG A 150 9.97 -12.83 -3.77
CA ARG A 150 9.55 -11.42 -3.81
C ARG A 150 10.27 -10.64 -4.92
N TRP A 151 9.64 -9.55 -5.37
CA TRP A 151 10.29 -8.52 -6.17
C TRP A 151 11.10 -7.58 -5.29
N VAL A 152 12.29 -7.21 -5.74
CA VAL A 152 13.19 -6.22 -5.14
C VAL A 152 13.71 -5.27 -6.21
N ILE A 153 14.19 -4.08 -5.87
CA ILE A 153 14.89 -3.21 -6.84
C ILE A 153 16.15 -3.94 -7.36
N ALA A 154 16.31 -3.93 -8.68
CA ALA A 154 17.41 -4.57 -9.40
C ALA A 154 18.75 -3.84 -9.28
#